data_AF-A0A2C1L3H4-F1
#
_entry.id   AF-A0A2C1L3H4-F1
#
_cell.length_a   1.000
_cell.length_b   1.000
_cell.length_c   1.000
_cell.angle_alpha   90.00
_cell.angle_beta   90.00
_cell.angle_gamma   90.00
#
_symmetry.space_group_name_H-M   'P 1'
#
loop_
_entity.id
_entity.type
_entity.pdbx_description
1 polymer ?
#
loop_
_entity_poly.entity_id
_entity_poly.type
_entity_poly.pdbx_seq_one_letter_code
_entity_poly.pdbx_strand_id
1 'polypeptide(L)'
;MRKLLSGKKVLEKETDEGSLYFVLPEEVLQKYVGLWGYLIRHEEFNQPVKWKNIYKMNSLDSYVLQDEFNPEEYEYMIYEETGVARELHRILASYGIHIENSLEEFLKLEKIPAAAVKEVKECLVAKECMNTYPEDFPVADGYEYIFEGEKKKFIIENDENYDDCTLYDQTDQFFPSYIVETYRKKVNEQYIYLFKTHYEEWYQYYDVDVSDNCWVLKGIYEDELESFPLSSYELIETEKRDIPEEEKIPNIDWEKLLDPNVEHDFYYSDKMFALSFLSKEGRFNVVNIDGEWKRYSEMVIKGEKPMSKWDDMIYIGTALQGEIKEERLTTAEMMEFAVYMREKKASTLLH
;
A
#
# COMPACT_ATOMS: atom_id res chain seq x y z
N MET A 1 -29.59 -4.99 3.13
CA MET A 1 -28.39 -4.88 3.99
C MET A 1 -27.50 -3.88 3.32
N ARG A 2 -27.34 -2.66 3.84
CA ARG A 2 -26.30 -1.77 3.33
C ARG A 2 -25.16 -1.83 4.33
N LYS A 3 -24.11 -2.56 3.98
CA LYS A 3 -22.78 -2.34 4.55
C LYS A 3 -22.49 -0.85 4.41
N LEU A 4 -21.81 -0.24 5.40
CA LEU A 4 -21.58 1.22 5.49
C LEU A 4 -21.30 1.84 4.11
N LEU A 5 -20.50 1.14 3.29
CA LEU A 5 -19.98 1.61 2.00
C LEU A 5 -20.23 0.60 0.87
N SER A 6 -21.30 -0.22 0.95
CA SER A 6 -21.60 -1.23 -0.09
C SER A 6 -21.72 -0.60 -1.48
N GLY A 7 -20.93 -1.10 -2.44
CA GLY A 7 -20.90 -0.56 -3.82
C GLY A 7 -20.16 0.77 -3.94
N LYS A 8 -19.44 1.18 -2.89
CA LYS A 8 -18.56 2.35 -2.89
C LYS A 8 -17.12 1.90 -2.72
N LYS A 9 -16.20 2.63 -3.33
CA LYS A 9 -14.77 2.58 -3.05
C LYS A 9 -14.46 3.47 -1.86
N VAL A 10 -13.49 3.04 -1.06
CA VAL A 10 -13.02 3.74 0.15
C VAL A 10 -11.53 3.93 0.00
N LEU A 11 -11.11 5.17 -0.19
CA LEU A 11 -9.75 5.52 -0.57
C LEU A 11 -9.10 6.34 0.55
N GLU A 12 -8.05 5.82 1.14
CA GLU A 12 -7.35 6.46 2.23
C GLU A 12 -6.31 7.46 1.72
N LYS A 13 -6.31 8.62 2.38
CA LYS A 13 -5.22 9.57 2.36
C LYS A 13 -4.70 9.73 3.78
N GLU A 14 -3.48 9.30 4.03
CA GLU A 14 -2.79 9.59 5.27
C GLU A 14 -2.48 11.09 5.38
N THR A 15 -2.67 11.66 6.57
CA THR A 15 -2.32 13.05 6.87
C THR A 15 -1.65 13.12 8.24
N ASP A 16 -0.99 14.25 8.53
CA ASP A 16 -0.39 14.50 9.85
C ASP A 16 -1.40 14.44 11.01
N GLU A 17 -2.70 14.63 10.72
CA GLU A 17 -3.81 14.59 11.68
C GLU A 17 -4.56 13.24 11.69
N GLY A 18 -4.04 12.24 10.96
CA GLY A 18 -4.66 10.92 10.80
C GLY A 18 -5.24 10.68 9.41
N SER A 19 -5.90 9.54 9.23
CA SER A 19 -6.41 9.10 7.93
C SER A 19 -7.73 9.79 7.56
N LEU A 20 -7.80 10.27 6.31
CA LEU A 20 -9.04 10.70 5.67
C LEU A 20 -9.44 9.67 4.61
N TYR A 21 -10.68 9.18 4.67
CA TYR A 21 -11.18 8.20 3.71
C TYR A 21 -12.16 8.86 2.74
N PHE A 22 -11.81 8.90 1.46
CA PHE A 22 -12.69 9.33 0.38
C PHE A 22 -13.60 8.18 -0.04
N VAL A 23 -14.89 8.45 -0.08
CA VAL A 23 -15.96 7.47 -0.29
C VAL A 23 -16.74 7.88 -1.52
N LEU A 24 -16.69 7.06 -2.56
CA LEU A 24 -17.29 7.34 -3.85
C LEU A 24 -17.85 6.07 -4.51
N PRO A 25 -18.90 6.18 -5.35
CA PRO A 25 -19.37 5.05 -6.15
C PRO A 25 -18.25 4.51 -7.05
N GLU A 26 -18.17 3.19 -7.24
CA GLU A 26 -17.14 2.61 -8.10
C GLU A 26 -17.32 3.03 -9.56
N GLU A 27 -18.56 3.23 -10.00
CA GLU A 27 -18.93 3.59 -11.36
C GLU A 27 -18.53 4.99 -11.80
N VAL A 28 -18.14 5.88 -10.87
CA VAL A 28 -17.70 7.24 -11.22
C VAL A 28 -16.19 7.34 -11.46
N LEU A 29 -15.44 6.26 -11.18
CA LEU A 29 -14.01 6.22 -11.43
C LEU A 29 -13.72 6.24 -12.93
N GLN A 30 -12.67 6.97 -13.29
CA GLN A 30 -12.19 7.10 -14.66
C GLN A 30 -10.78 6.50 -14.77
N LYS A 31 -10.45 6.02 -15.97
CA LYS A 31 -9.10 5.52 -16.27
C LYS A 31 -8.20 6.67 -16.69
N TYR A 32 -7.04 6.74 -16.06
CA TYR A 32 -5.98 7.69 -16.35
C TYR A 32 -4.73 6.96 -16.84
N VAL A 33 -4.08 7.55 -17.83
CA VAL A 33 -2.77 7.12 -18.32
C VAL A 33 -1.71 7.94 -17.61
N GLY A 34 -0.82 7.26 -16.88
CA GLY A 34 0.29 7.89 -16.17
C GLY A 34 1.43 8.19 -17.14
N LEU A 35 1.73 9.47 -17.36
CA LEU A 35 2.84 9.90 -18.19
C LEU A 35 4.11 10.00 -17.36
N TRP A 36 5.24 9.65 -17.95
CA TRP A 36 6.57 9.77 -17.33
C TRP A 36 7.65 9.96 -18.38
N GLY A 37 8.86 10.31 -17.94
CA GLY A 37 10.00 10.47 -18.84
C GLY A 37 9.92 11.72 -19.73
N TYR A 38 10.60 11.62 -20.87
CA TYR A 38 10.60 12.55 -21.97
C TYR A 38 9.81 11.95 -23.12
N LEU A 39 8.65 12.53 -23.44
CA LEU A 39 7.85 12.11 -24.58
C LEU A 39 8.31 12.80 -25.86
N ILE A 40 8.53 12.02 -26.92
CA ILE A 40 9.06 12.50 -28.20
C ILE A 40 8.08 12.17 -29.30
N ARG A 41 7.58 13.18 -30.00
CA ARG A 41 6.69 12.99 -31.15
C ARG A 41 7.46 12.51 -32.36
N HIS A 42 6.72 11.97 -33.33
CA HIS A 42 7.26 11.64 -34.64
C HIS A 42 8.07 12.80 -35.23
N GLU A 43 9.26 12.49 -35.76
CA GLU A 43 10.18 13.43 -36.40
C GLU A 43 10.85 14.46 -35.46
N GLU A 44 10.57 14.43 -34.15
CA GLU A 44 11.13 15.37 -33.18
C GLU A 44 12.36 14.83 -32.43
N PHE A 45 12.74 13.57 -32.63
CA PHE A 45 13.89 12.96 -31.94
C PHE A 45 15.18 13.78 -32.09
N ASN A 46 15.42 14.36 -33.27
CA ASN A 46 16.62 15.15 -33.49
C ASN A 46 16.58 16.56 -32.88
N GLN A 47 15.54 16.95 -32.16
CA GLN A 47 15.35 18.28 -31.55
C GLN A 47 15.07 18.14 -30.04
N PRO A 48 16.08 17.90 -29.20
CA PRO A 48 15.91 17.69 -27.75
C PRO A 48 15.09 18.78 -27.05
N VAL A 49 15.20 20.03 -27.51
CA VAL A 49 14.40 21.15 -26.99
C VAL A 49 12.89 20.99 -27.13
N LYS A 50 12.43 20.10 -28.02
CA LYS A 50 11.01 19.78 -28.22
C LYS A 50 10.53 18.60 -27.39
N TRP A 51 11.43 17.84 -26.76
CA TRP A 51 11.05 16.68 -25.98
C TRP A 51 10.26 17.12 -24.75
N LYS A 52 9.06 16.55 -24.57
CA LYS A 52 8.17 16.95 -23.48
C LYS A 52 8.62 16.29 -22.18
N ASN A 53 9.23 17.09 -21.30
CA ASN A 53 9.70 16.64 -20.00
C ASN A 53 8.54 16.52 -19.00
N ILE A 54 8.11 15.28 -18.72
CA ILE A 54 7.03 15.01 -17.77
C ILE A 54 7.51 15.15 -16.32
N TYR A 55 8.78 14.93 -16.03
CA TYR A 55 9.35 15.11 -14.67
C TYR A 55 9.28 16.54 -14.14
N LYS A 56 9.05 17.55 -15.00
CA LYS A 56 8.84 18.94 -14.60
C LYS A 56 7.37 19.32 -14.41
N MET A 57 6.44 18.40 -14.69
CA MET A 57 5.01 18.60 -14.46
C MET A 57 4.68 18.34 -12.98
N ASN A 58 3.57 18.90 -12.49
CA ASN A 58 3.02 18.46 -11.21
C ASN A 58 2.65 16.96 -11.33
N SER A 59 2.88 16.17 -10.28
CA SER A 59 2.61 14.73 -10.28
C SER A 59 1.20 14.38 -10.76
N LEU A 60 0.17 15.14 -10.36
CA LEU A 60 -1.18 14.87 -10.84
C LEU A 60 -1.38 15.27 -12.31
N ASP A 61 -0.69 16.28 -12.81
CA ASP A 61 -0.82 16.72 -14.22
C ASP A 61 -0.20 15.73 -15.21
N SER A 62 0.64 14.80 -14.74
CA SER A 62 1.17 13.72 -15.58
C SER A 62 0.13 12.63 -15.84
N TYR A 63 -0.98 12.59 -15.09
CA TYR A 63 -2.09 11.67 -15.34
C TYR A 63 -3.16 12.31 -16.22
N VAL A 64 -3.31 11.76 -17.43
CA VAL A 64 -4.28 12.23 -18.43
C VAL A 64 -5.41 11.23 -18.61
N LEU A 65 -6.62 11.69 -18.92
CA LEU A 65 -7.74 10.79 -19.18
C LEU A 65 -7.43 9.87 -20.35
N GLN A 66 -7.71 8.57 -20.19
CA GLN A 66 -7.41 7.57 -21.21
C GLN A 66 -8.07 7.89 -22.55
N ASP A 67 -9.31 8.37 -22.54
CA ASP A 67 -10.04 8.73 -23.76
C ASP A 67 -9.54 10.02 -24.43
N GLU A 68 -8.77 10.85 -23.71
CA GLU A 68 -8.15 12.07 -24.23
C GLU A 68 -6.70 11.86 -24.65
N PHE A 69 -6.13 10.68 -24.35
CA PHE A 69 -4.75 10.37 -24.66
C PHE A 69 -4.63 9.69 -26.02
N ASN A 70 -3.85 10.28 -26.93
CA ASN A 70 -3.52 9.67 -28.21
C ASN A 70 -2.09 9.12 -28.19
N PRO A 71 -1.90 7.80 -28.00
CA PRO A 71 -0.59 7.20 -28.00
C PRO A 71 0.17 7.38 -29.33
N GLU A 72 -0.52 7.29 -30.47
CA GLU A 72 0.08 7.34 -31.82
C GLU A 72 0.74 8.69 -32.17
N GLU A 73 0.62 9.70 -31.30
CA GLU A 73 1.32 10.97 -31.44
C GLU A 73 2.83 10.85 -31.15
N TYR A 74 3.22 9.85 -30.36
CA TYR A 74 4.56 9.71 -29.81
C TYR A 74 5.32 8.53 -30.41
N GLU A 75 6.59 8.76 -30.76
CA GLU A 75 7.48 7.76 -31.36
C GLU A 75 8.36 7.10 -30.30
N TYR A 76 8.82 7.88 -29.31
CA TYR A 76 9.72 7.40 -28.26
C TYR A 76 9.36 7.96 -26.90
N MET A 77 9.71 7.20 -25.89
CA MET A 77 9.77 7.63 -24.50
C MET A 77 11.17 7.37 -23.97
N ILE A 78 11.76 8.38 -23.34
CA ILE A 78 13.08 8.28 -22.70
C ILE A 78 12.94 8.53 -21.22
N TYR A 79 13.52 7.69 -20.37
CA TYR A 79 13.59 7.95 -18.94
C TYR A 79 14.98 8.44 -18.55
N GLU A 80 15.05 9.26 -17.50
CA GLU A 80 16.33 9.74 -16.98
C GLU A 80 17.03 8.59 -16.24
N GLU A 81 18.25 8.27 -16.68
CA GLU A 81 19.08 7.24 -16.08
C GLU A 81 20.47 7.77 -15.78
N THR A 82 21.04 7.24 -14.70
CA THR A 82 22.27 7.73 -14.10
C THR A 82 23.43 7.45 -15.05
N GLY A 83 24.03 8.51 -15.59
CA GLY A 83 25.24 8.42 -16.42
C GLY A 83 25.04 8.42 -17.92
N VAL A 84 23.80 8.49 -18.43
CA VAL A 84 23.53 8.75 -19.86
C VAL A 84 24.17 10.04 -20.34
N ALA A 85 24.08 11.10 -19.53
CA ALA A 85 24.56 12.43 -19.91
C ALA A 85 26.07 12.46 -20.24
N ARG A 86 26.88 11.62 -19.58
CA ARG A 86 28.32 11.50 -19.87
C ARG A 86 28.58 10.84 -21.22
N GLU A 87 27.83 9.80 -21.56
CA GLU A 87 27.97 9.12 -22.85
C GLU A 87 27.47 10.01 -24.00
N LEU A 88 26.34 10.69 -23.80
CA LEU A 88 25.85 11.70 -24.74
C LEU A 88 26.88 12.82 -24.94
N HIS A 89 27.51 13.29 -23.87
CA HIS A 89 28.58 14.29 -23.96
C HIS A 89 29.75 13.78 -24.81
N ARG A 90 30.19 12.55 -24.60
CA ARG A 90 31.29 11.96 -25.40
C ARG A 90 30.95 11.89 -26.88
N ILE A 91 29.73 11.45 -27.21
CA ILE A 91 29.26 11.38 -28.61
C ILE A 91 29.26 12.79 -29.21
N LEU A 92 28.57 13.74 -28.57
CA LEU A 92 28.39 15.09 -29.07
C LEU A 92 29.68 15.92 -29.13
N ALA A 93 30.64 15.66 -28.24
CA ALA A 93 31.95 16.32 -28.26
C ALA A 93 32.73 16.03 -29.54
N SER A 94 32.58 14.83 -30.12
CA SER A 94 33.18 14.49 -31.43
C SER A 94 32.62 15.33 -32.58
N TYR A 95 31.46 15.95 -32.37
CA TYR A 95 30.77 16.85 -33.29
C TYR A 95 30.90 18.34 -32.86
N GLY A 96 31.76 18.65 -31.89
CA GLY A 96 32.02 20.01 -31.41
C GLY A 96 30.94 20.58 -30.48
N ILE A 97 30.05 19.75 -29.95
CA ILE A 97 28.98 20.15 -29.02
C ILE A 97 29.34 19.68 -27.61
N HIS A 98 29.34 20.58 -26.64
CA HIS A 98 29.65 20.29 -25.25
C HIS A 98 28.42 20.53 -24.37
N ILE A 99 27.91 19.47 -23.75
CA ILE A 99 26.76 19.50 -22.83
C ILE A 99 27.17 19.34 -21.35
N GLU A 100 28.47 19.45 -21.04
CA GLU A 100 29.03 19.36 -19.68
C GLU A 100 28.57 18.15 -18.82
N ASN A 101 28.35 16.98 -19.44
CA ASN A 101 27.76 15.80 -18.79
C ASN A 101 26.40 16.06 -18.12
N SER A 102 25.63 17.03 -18.62
CA SER A 102 24.30 17.41 -18.13
C SER A 102 23.23 17.07 -19.16
N LEU A 103 22.20 16.33 -18.72
CA LEU A 103 21.02 16.08 -19.53
C LEU A 103 20.22 17.37 -19.74
N GLU A 104 20.20 18.28 -18.77
CA GLU A 104 19.54 19.58 -18.94
C GLU A 104 20.17 20.42 -20.04
N GLU A 105 21.50 20.40 -20.19
CA GLU A 105 22.18 21.08 -21.30
C GLU A 105 21.91 20.39 -22.65
N PHE A 106 21.83 19.05 -22.66
CA PHE A 106 21.42 18.30 -23.86
C PHE A 106 20.01 18.69 -24.32
N LEU A 107 19.06 18.83 -23.39
CA LEU A 107 17.68 19.21 -23.68
C LEU A 107 17.55 20.66 -24.17
N LYS A 108 18.58 21.50 -24.07
CA LYS A 108 18.59 22.85 -24.65
C LYS A 108 19.01 22.86 -26.12
N LEU A 109 19.49 21.73 -26.66
CA LEU A 109 19.93 21.67 -28.05
C LEU A 109 18.74 21.85 -29.00
N GLU A 110 18.83 22.85 -29.87
CA GLU A 110 17.86 23.05 -30.95
C GLU A 110 17.84 21.85 -31.90
N LYS A 111 19.02 21.27 -32.20
CA LYS A 111 19.14 20.14 -33.11
C LYS A 111 20.40 19.30 -32.85
N ILE A 112 20.23 17.98 -32.87
CA ILE A 112 21.32 17.00 -32.90
C ILE A 112 21.89 16.95 -34.33
N PRO A 113 23.22 17.00 -34.51
CA PRO A 113 23.83 16.83 -35.83
C PRO A 113 23.36 15.56 -36.52
N ALA A 114 22.97 15.62 -37.79
CA ALA A 114 22.41 14.47 -38.52
C ALA A 114 23.34 13.23 -38.50
N ALA A 115 24.66 13.45 -38.50
CA ALA A 115 25.65 12.39 -38.38
C ALA A 115 25.65 11.71 -36.99
N ALA A 116 25.29 12.44 -35.93
CA ALA A 116 25.28 11.96 -34.55
C ALA A 116 23.95 11.31 -34.12
N VAL A 117 22.85 11.57 -34.82
CA VAL A 117 21.49 11.11 -34.44
C VAL A 117 21.46 9.59 -34.22
N LYS A 118 22.08 8.82 -35.11
CA LYS A 118 22.11 7.36 -35.01
C LYS A 118 22.87 6.91 -33.75
N GLU A 119 24.04 7.47 -33.48
CA GLU A 119 24.85 7.13 -32.30
C GLU A 119 24.13 7.50 -30.99
N VAL A 120 23.46 8.66 -30.95
CA VAL A 120 22.66 9.06 -29.79
C VAL A 120 21.53 8.07 -29.54
N LYS A 121 20.80 7.68 -30.60
CA LYS A 121 19.72 6.70 -30.49
C LYS A 121 20.22 5.33 -30.02
N GLU A 122 21.31 4.83 -30.60
CA GLU A 122 21.94 3.57 -30.19
C GLU A 122 22.43 3.62 -28.74
N CYS A 123 22.97 4.76 -28.29
CA CYS A 123 23.37 4.96 -26.90
C CYS A 123 22.18 4.85 -25.94
N LEU A 124 21.06 5.50 -26.26
CA LEU A 124 19.87 5.48 -25.41
C LEU A 124 19.27 4.07 -25.32
N VAL A 125 19.20 3.34 -26.44
CA VAL A 125 18.78 1.92 -26.44
C VAL A 125 19.73 1.04 -25.63
N ALA A 126 21.04 1.18 -25.83
CA ALA A 126 22.05 0.35 -25.14
C ALA A 126 22.12 0.60 -23.64
N LYS A 127 21.64 1.76 -23.19
CA LYS A 127 21.49 2.10 -21.77
C LYS A 127 20.11 1.77 -21.21
N GLU A 128 19.29 1.11 -22.03
CA GLU A 128 17.89 0.76 -21.75
C GLU A 128 16.97 1.98 -21.56
N CYS A 129 17.48 3.21 -21.68
CA CYS A 129 16.77 4.46 -21.38
C CYS A 129 15.70 4.85 -22.38
N MET A 130 15.47 4.05 -23.42
CA MET A 130 14.54 4.35 -24.50
C MET A 130 13.68 3.13 -24.82
N ASN A 131 12.39 3.26 -24.58
CA ASN A 131 11.42 2.24 -24.93
C ASN A 131 10.75 2.55 -26.27
N THR A 132 10.32 1.49 -26.96
CA THR A 132 9.42 1.60 -28.10
C THR A 132 7.99 1.66 -27.61
N TYR A 133 7.41 2.85 -27.79
CA TYR A 133 6.02 3.23 -27.55
C TYR A 133 5.04 2.37 -28.42
N PRO A 134 3.78 2.05 -28.02
CA PRO A 134 2.96 2.55 -26.91
C PRO A 134 2.68 1.59 -25.73
N GLU A 135 3.23 0.37 -25.69
CA GLU A 135 2.76 -0.68 -24.76
C GLU A 135 3.09 -0.48 -23.27
N ASP A 136 3.85 0.57 -22.92
CA ASP A 136 4.45 0.75 -21.59
C ASP A 136 3.80 1.82 -20.71
N PHE A 137 2.62 2.36 -21.06
CA PHE A 137 1.97 3.34 -20.18
C PHE A 137 1.21 2.67 -19.04
N PRO A 138 1.51 3.03 -17.78
CA PRO A 138 0.67 2.61 -16.67
C PRO A 138 -0.73 3.21 -16.80
N VAL A 139 -1.74 2.41 -16.49
CA VAL A 139 -3.12 2.85 -16.39
C VAL A 139 -3.57 2.71 -14.95
N ALA A 140 -4.10 3.79 -14.37
CA ALA A 140 -4.61 3.82 -13.01
C ALA A 140 -6.06 4.30 -12.99
N ASP A 141 -6.80 3.94 -11.94
CA ASP A 141 -8.10 4.52 -11.67
C ASP A 141 -7.92 5.86 -10.95
N GLY A 142 -8.84 6.80 -11.18
CA GLY A 142 -8.81 8.11 -10.55
C GLY A 142 -10.15 8.81 -10.61
N TYR A 143 -10.21 9.98 -9.97
CA TYR A 143 -11.40 10.82 -9.96
C TYR A 143 -11.03 12.29 -9.85
N GLU A 144 -11.79 13.15 -10.52
CA GLU A 144 -11.70 14.59 -10.43
C GLU A 144 -12.93 15.16 -9.74
N TYR A 145 -12.72 16.09 -8.81
CA TYR A 145 -13.78 16.69 -7.99
C TYR A 145 -13.51 18.17 -7.76
N ILE A 146 -14.52 18.92 -7.29
CA ILE A 146 -14.35 20.33 -6.96
C ILE A 146 -14.43 20.51 -5.44
N PHE A 147 -13.32 20.93 -4.84
CA PHE A 147 -13.25 21.26 -3.42
C PHE A 147 -13.00 22.75 -3.25
N GLU A 148 -13.87 23.45 -2.52
CA GLU A 148 -13.77 24.90 -2.29
C GLU A 148 -13.63 25.75 -3.58
N GLY A 149 -14.20 25.27 -4.69
CA GLY A 149 -14.12 25.95 -5.99
C GLY A 149 -12.85 25.65 -6.79
N GLU A 150 -11.94 24.82 -6.26
CA GLU A 150 -10.75 24.35 -6.97
C GLU A 150 -10.95 22.93 -7.49
N LYS A 151 -10.57 22.69 -8.75
CA LYS A 151 -10.53 21.35 -9.32
C LYS A 151 -9.39 20.56 -8.64
N LYS A 152 -9.73 19.44 -8.04
CA LYS A 152 -8.83 18.48 -7.42
C LYS A 152 -8.91 17.16 -8.19
N LYS A 153 -7.84 16.38 -8.08
CA LYS A 153 -7.72 15.06 -8.68
C LYS A 153 -7.01 14.15 -7.69
N PHE A 154 -7.39 12.88 -7.67
CA PHE A 154 -6.59 11.84 -7.05
C PHE A 154 -6.51 10.63 -7.98
N ILE A 155 -5.42 9.88 -7.79
CA ILE A 155 -5.16 8.61 -8.46
C ILE A 155 -5.16 7.53 -7.39
N ILE A 156 -5.71 6.37 -7.72
CA ILE A 156 -5.75 5.22 -6.82
C ILE A 156 -4.46 4.43 -7.03
N GLU A 157 -3.77 4.13 -5.94
CA GLU A 157 -2.58 3.30 -5.96
C GLU A 157 -2.89 1.91 -6.51
N ASN A 158 -1.99 1.37 -7.32
CA ASN A 158 -2.00 -0.02 -7.71
C ASN A 158 -0.57 -0.59 -7.63
N ASP A 159 -0.44 -1.92 -7.68
CA ASP A 159 0.85 -2.62 -7.55
C ASP A 159 1.94 -2.12 -8.53
N GLU A 160 1.55 -1.41 -9.59
CA GLU A 160 2.44 -0.90 -10.64
C GLU A 160 2.79 0.59 -10.49
N ASN A 161 2.09 1.36 -9.64
CA ASN A 161 2.27 2.82 -9.54
C ASN A 161 2.16 3.33 -8.10
N TYR A 162 3.27 3.86 -7.59
CA TYR A 162 3.38 4.50 -6.29
C TYR A 162 3.86 5.95 -6.46
N ASP A 163 3.08 6.93 -6.00
CA ASP A 163 3.47 8.35 -5.96
C ASP A 163 2.88 8.98 -4.69
N ASP A 164 3.47 10.06 -4.17
CA ASP A 164 3.02 10.76 -2.96
C ASP A 164 1.59 11.34 -3.08
N CYS A 165 1.01 11.28 -4.28
CA CYS A 165 -0.33 11.76 -4.61
C CYS A 165 -1.35 10.63 -4.79
N THR A 166 -0.98 9.35 -4.62
CA THR A 166 -1.91 8.22 -4.70
C THR A 166 -2.67 8.00 -3.40
N LEU A 167 -3.88 7.45 -3.52
CA LEU A 167 -4.70 7.04 -2.38
C LEU A 167 -4.74 5.52 -2.31
N TYR A 168 -4.72 4.97 -1.10
CA TYR A 168 -4.75 3.54 -0.86
C TYR A 168 -6.18 3.02 -0.85
N ASP A 169 -6.45 1.93 -1.58
CA ASP A 169 -7.76 1.30 -1.54
C ASP A 169 -7.95 0.52 -0.22
N GLN A 170 -8.83 1.05 0.65
CA GLN A 170 -9.19 0.45 1.94
C GLN A 170 -10.61 -0.15 1.92
N THR A 171 -11.20 -0.36 0.75
CA THR A 171 -12.59 -0.83 0.62
C THR A 171 -12.85 -2.10 1.42
N ASP A 172 -11.90 -3.04 1.42
CA ASP A 172 -12.02 -4.31 2.13
C ASP A 172 -11.97 -4.16 3.66
N GLN A 173 -11.25 -3.17 4.19
CA GLN A 173 -11.18 -2.91 5.64
C GLN A 173 -12.53 -2.45 6.20
N PHE A 174 -13.32 -1.72 5.41
CA PHE A 174 -14.65 -1.25 5.82
C PHE A 174 -15.78 -2.23 5.47
N PHE A 175 -15.49 -3.27 4.68
CA PHE A 175 -16.46 -4.30 4.30
C PHE A 175 -17.14 -5.05 5.46
N PRO A 176 -16.49 -5.30 6.63
CA PRO A 176 -17.13 -5.93 7.78
C PRO A 176 -17.87 -4.94 8.71
N SER A 177 -17.84 -3.62 8.45
CA SER A 177 -18.37 -2.62 9.40
C SER A 177 -19.86 -2.28 9.20
N TYR A 178 -20.64 -2.47 10.27
CA TYR A 178 -22.07 -2.12 10.35
C TYR A 178 -22.31 -0.87 11.18
N ILE A 179 -23.16 0.04 10.67
CA ILE A 179 -23.65 1.21 11.43
C ILE A 179 -24.70 0.75 12.43
N VAL A 180 -24.50 1.05 13.71
CA VAL A 180 -25.47 0.80 14.79
C VAL A 180 -26.19 2.08 15.21
N GLU A 181 -25.53 3.24 15.10
CA GLU A 181 -26.13 4.53 15.38
C GLU A 181 -25.73 5.56 14.33
N THR A 182 -26.66 6.45 14.01
CA THR A 182 -26.46 7.55 13.07
C THR A 182 -26.96 8.83 13.70
N TYR A 183 -26.10 9.83 13.71
CA TYR A 183 -26.44 11.18 14.09
C TYR A 183 -26.23 12.10 12.90
N ARG A 184 -26.91 13.24 12.92
CA ARG A 184 -26.74 14.29 11.92
C ARG A 184 -26.71 15.67 12.55
N LYS A 185 -26.02 16.59 11.88
CA LYS A 185 -26.02 18.01 12.19
C LYS A 185 -26.08 18.80 10.90
N LYS A 186 -26.82 19.91 10.90
CA LYS A 186 -26.86 20.82 9.77
C LYS A 186 -25.84 21.94 9.94
N VAL A 187 -24.98 22.16 8.96
CA VAL A 187 -23.96 23.22 8.92
C VAL A 187 -24.02 23.86 7.54
N ASN A 188 -24.23 25.17 7.46
CA ASN A 188 -24.27 25.93 6.19
C ASN A 188 -25.12 25.26 5.09
N GLU A 189 -26.32 24.84 5.46
CA GLU A 189 -27.28 24.13 4.59
C GLU A 189 -26.95 22.68 4.22
N GLN A 190 -25.74 22.20 4.51
CA GLN A 190 -25.31 20.81 4.32
C GLN A 190 -25.49 19.97 5.59
N TYR A 191 -25.58 18.65 5.42
CA TYR A 191 -25.63 17.71 6.54
C TYR A 191 -24.25 17.07 6.73
N ILE A 192 -23.80 17.10 7.99
CA ILE A 192 -22.69 16.28 8.47
C ILE A 192 -23.30 15.14 9.27
N TYR A 193 -22.93 13.92 8.94
CA TYR A 193 -23.34 12.72 9.64
C TYR A 193 -22.23 12.27 10.60
N LEU A 194 -22.65 11.55 11.63
CA LEU A 194 -21.78 10.86 12.56
C LEU A 194 -22.28 9.42 12.66
N PHE A 195 -21.42 8.46 12.42
CA PHE A 195 -21.74 7.05 12.51
C PHE A 195 -21.02 6.42 13.69
N LYS A 196 -21.73 5.56 14.40
CA LYS A 196 -21.14 4.60 15.33
C LYS A 196 -21.22 3.21 14.71
N THR A 197 -20.12 2.47 14.69
CA THR A 197 -20.11 1.09 14.22
C THR A 197 -20.33 0.10 15.36
N HIS A 198 -20.66 -1.14 15.02
CA HIS A 198 -20.72 -2.25 15.98
C HIS A 198 -19.36 -2.63 16.60
N TYR A 199 -18.25 -2.09 16.07
CA TYR A 199 -16.93 -2.17 16.69
C TYR A 199 -16.67 -1.04 17.69
N GLU A 200 -17.70 -0.23 18.01
CA GLU A 200 -17.61 0.97 18.85
C GLU A 200 -16.74 2.09 18.25
N GLU A 201 -16.45 2.02 16.95
CA GLU A 201 -15.71 3.06 16.22
C GLU A 201 -16.65 4.20 15.82
N TRP A 202 -16.10 5.41 15.82
CA TRP A 202 -16.83 6.62 15.47
C TRP A 202 -16.26 7.25 14.21
N TYR A 203 -17.15 7.65 13.30
CA TYR A 203 -16.76 8.30 12.07
C TYR A 203 -17.63 9.52 11.78
N GLN A 204 -16.99 10.64 11.46
CA GLN A 204 -17.66 11.78 10.84
C GLN A 204 -17.77 11.54 9.33
N TYR A 205 -18.93 11.81 8.74
CA TYR A 205 -19.18 11.60 7.31
C TYR A 205 -19.83 12.83 6.69
N TYR A 206 -19.16 13.45 5.73
CA TYR A 206 -19.61 14.70 5.11
C TYR A 206 -19.24 14.77 3.64
N ASP A 207 -20.06 15.48 2.89
CA ASP A 207 -19.82 15.73 1.47
C ASP A 207 -18.68 16.74 1.30
N VAL A 208 -17.83 16.51 0.31
CA VAL A 208 -16.73 17.41 -0.06
C VAL A 208 -16.85 17.97 -1.47
N ASP A 209 -17.81 17.50 -2.27
CA ASP A 209 -17.94 17.90 -3.67
C ASP A 209 -19.37 18.36 -4.00
N VAL A 210 -19.50 19.33 -4.89
CA VAL A 210 -20.81 19.80 -5.39
C VAL A 210 -21.58 18.72 -6.17
N SER A 211 -20.89 17.63 -6.55
CA SER A 211 -21.45 16.52 -7.33
C SER A 211 -22.17 15.45 -6.51
N ASP A 212 -22.10 15.47 -5.17
CA ASP A 212 -22.63 14.44 -4.25
C ASP A 212 -22.01 13.03 -4.46
N ASN A 213 -20.96 12.92 -5.29
CA ASN A 213 -20.32 11.64 -5.58
C ASN A 213 -19.11 11.35 -4.68
N CYS A 214 -18.55 12.36 -4.02
CA CYS A 214 -17.34 12.23 -3.23
C CYS A 214 -17.60 12.72 -1.81
N TRP A 215 -17.56 11.78 -0.87
CA TRP A 215 -17.77 12.05 0.54
C TRP A 215 -16.49 11.74 1.31
N VAL A 216 -16.26 12.42 2.42
CA VAL A 216 -15.17 12.10 3.34
C VAL A 216 -15.73 11.42 4.57
N LEU A 217 -15.13 10.28 4.92
CA LEU A 217 -15.27 9.58 6.18
C LEU A 217 -13.99 9.83 6.99
N LYS A 218 -14.10 10.45 8.16
CA LYS A 218 -12.98 10.73 9.07
C LYS A 218 -13.19 9.96 10.37
N GLY A 219 -12.20 9.15 10.77
CA GLY A 219 -12.21 8.49 12.06
C GLY A 219 -12.13 9.50 13.21
N ILE A 220 -12.86 9.22 14.31
CA ILE A 220 -12.77 9.96 15.56
C ILE A 220 -12.21 9.00 16.59
N TYR A 221 -11.01 9.30 17.08
CA TYR A 221 -10.34 8.47 18.06
C TYR A 221 -10.90 8.69 19.47
N GLU A 222 -10.62 7.76 20.38
CA GLU A 222 -11.19 7.76 21.75
C GLU A 222 -10.85 9.03 22.53
N ASP A 223 -9.62 9.55 22.36
CA ASP A 223 -9.15 10.80 22.97
C ASP A 223 -9.83 12.04 22.39
N GLU A 224 -10.17 12.04 21.10
CA GLU A 224 -10.95 13.11 20.48
C GLU A 224 -12.42 13.07 20.92
N LEU A 225 -12.97 11.87 21.13
CA LEU A 225 -14.37 11.63 21.44
C LEU A 225 -14.79 12.31 22.76
N GLU A 226 -13.93 12.35 23.77
CA GLU A 226 -14.20 13.01 25.06
C GLU A 226 -14.54 14.49 24.91
N SER A 227 -13.89 15.16 23.95
CA SER A 227 -14.09 16.58 23.65
C SER A 227 -15.06 16.82 22.49
N PHE A 228 -15.47 15.76 21.80
CA PHE A 228 -16.30 15.84 20.60
C PHE A 228 -17.71 16.34 20.95
N PRO A 229 -18.25 17.34 20.23
CA PRO A 229 -19.54 17.97 20.57
C PRO A 229 -20.73 17.12 20.12
N LEU A 230 -20.82 15.87 20.62
CA LEU A 230 -21.88 14.91 20.28
C LEU A 230 -23.28 15.47 20.55
N SER A 231 -23.43 16.27 21.61
CA SER A 231 -24.69 16.96 21.96
C SER A 231 -25.19 17.94 20.89
N SER A 232 -24.34 18.35 19.95
CA SER A 232 -24.73 19.19 18.82
C SER A 232 -25.29 18.41 17.62
N TYR A 233 -25.32 17.07 17.71
CA TYR A 233 -25.91 16.19 16.71
C TYR A 233 -27.26 15.63 17.18
N GLU A 234 -28.18 15.48 16.23
CA GLU A 234 -29.47 14.81 16.44
C GLU A 234 -29.31 13.33 16.10
N LEU A 235 -29.67 12.43 17.03
CA LEU A 235 -29.80 11.01 16.75
C LEU A 235 -30.98 10.79 15.80
N ILE A 236 -30.75 10.10 14.69
CA ILE A 236 -31.80 9.74 13.74
C ILE A 236 -32.03 8.23 13.74
N GLU A 237 -33.17 7.83 13.17
CA GLU A 237 -33.51 6.41 13.06
C GLU A 237 -32.51 5.68 12.16
N THR A 238 -31.66 4.87 12.79
CA THR A 238 -30.83 3.88 12.11
C THR A 238 -31.64 2.60 11.97
N GLU A 239 -31.68 2.05 10.76
CA GLU A 239 -32.36 0.79 10.50
C GLU A 239 -31.73 -0.34 11.33
N LYS A 240 -32.44 -0.83 12.34
CA LYS A 240 -31.99 -1.93 13.20
C LYS A 240 -31.90 -3.23 12.41
N ARG A 241 -30.76 -3.91 12.47
CA ARG A 241 -30.48 -5.15 11.73
C ARG A 241 -29.64 -6.09 12.61
N ASP A 242 -29.86 -7.39 12.50
CA ASP A 242 -29.08 -8.39 13.25
C ASP A 242 -27.69 -8.56 12.61
N ILE A 243 -26.63 -8.37 13.40
CA ILE A 243 -25.24 -8.63 12.99
C ILE A 243 -25.02 -10.15 12.99
N PRO A 244 -24.49 -10.75 11.91
CA PRO A 244 -24.16 -12.18 11.89
C PRO A 244 -23.25 -12.55 13.06
N GLU A 245 -23.50 -13.70 13.70
CA GLU A 245 -22.74 -14.12 14.89
C GLU A 245 -21.24 -14.24 14.61
N GLU A 246 -20.86 -14.61 13.38
CA GLU A 246 -19.49 -14.75 12.90
C GLU A 246 -18.74 -13.40 12.78
N GLU A 247 -19.47 -12.29 12.69
CA GLU A 247 -18.93 -10.93 12.51
C GLU A 247 -19.05 -10.08 13.79
N LYS A 248 -19.62 -10.64 14.87
CA LYS A 248 -19.55 -10.01 16.18
C LYS A 248 -18.12 -10.14 16.71
N ILE A 249 -17.64 -9.10 17.39
CA ILE A 249 -16.36 -9.16 18.11
C ILE A 249 -16.37 -10.44 18.96
N PRO A 250 -15.42 -11.38 18.73
CA PRO A 250 -15.34 -12.56 19.57
C PRO A 250 -15.14 -12.10 21.01
N ASN A 251 -15.96 -12.61 21.93
CA ASN A 251 -15.77 -12.36 23.34
C ASN A 251 -14.52 -13.14 23.78
N ILE A 252 -13.36 -12.52 23.61
CA ILE A 252 -12.07 -13.07 24.03
C ILE A 252 -12.05 -13.04 25.55
N ASP A 253 -12.09 -14.21 26.17
CA ASP A 253 -11.91 -14.37 27.60
C ASP A 253 -10.43 -14.18 27.94
N TRP A 254 -10.03 -12.91 28.06
CA TRP A 254 -8.66 -12.51 28.37
C TRP A 254 -8.20 -13.03 29.73
N GLU A 255 -9.12 -13.18 30.70
CA GLU A 255 -8.79 -13.76 32.01
C GLU A 255 -8.36 -15.22 31.84
N LYS A 256 -9.10 -16.00 31.05
CA LYS A 256 -8.74 -17.38 30.74
C LYS A 256 -7.47 -17.50 29.90
N LEU A 257 -7.25 -16.61 28.93
CA LEU A 257 -6.05 -16.63 28.06
C LEU A 257 -4.77 -16.18 28.76
N LEU A 258 -4.88 -15.46 29.87
CA LEU A 258 -3.73 -14.96 30.63
C LEU A 258 -3.56 -15.68 31.98
N ASP A 259 -4.44 -16.64 32.31
CA ASP A 259 -4.34 -17.41 33.54
C ASP A 259 -3.14 -18.36 33.48
N PRO A 260 -2.10 -18.15 34.33
CA PRO A 260 -0.91 -19.00 34.33
C PRO A 260 -1.19 -20.46 34.66
N ASN A 261 -2.38 -20.78 35.22
CA ASN A 261 -2.79 -22.13 35.60
C ASN A 261 -3.54 -22.87 34.50
N VAL A 262 -3.70 -22.29 33.31
CA VAL A 262 -4.34 -22.97 32.18
C VAL A 262 -3.33 -23.84 31.44
N GLU A 263 -3.69 -25.11 31.27
CA GLU A 263 -2.91 -26.06 30.46
C GLU A 263 -3.04 -25.74 28.97
N HIS A 264 -1.91 -25.74 28.28
CA HIS A 264 -1.79 -25.54 26.85
C HIS A 264 -1.04 -26.70 26.21
N ASP A 265 -1.42 -27.02 24.97
CA ASP A 265 -0.69 -27.95 24.10
C ASP A 265 0.32 -27.15 23.27
N PHE A 266 1.58 -27.60 23.28
CA PHE A 266 2.69 -26.94 22.61
C PHE A 266 3.15 -27.73 21.39
N TYR A 267 3.48 -26.98 20.32
CA TYR A 267 3.93 -27.52 19.06
C TYR A 267 5.22 -26.84 18.60
N TYR A 268 6.02 -27.56 17.82
CA TYR A 268 7.29 -27.06 17.27
C TYR A 268 7.39 -27.33 15.76
N SER A 269 7.81 -26.32 15.01
CA SER A 269 8.20 -26.38 13.61
C SER A 269 9.51 -25.60 13.45
N ASP A 270 10.49 -26.21 12.77
CA ASP A 270 11.76 -25.55 12.50
C ASP A 270 11.55 -24.33 11.58
N LYS A 271 10.64 -24.43 10.60
CA LYS A 271 10.30 -23.35 9.67
C LYS A 271 9.65 -22.17 10.38
N MET A 272 8.66 -22.44 11.23
CA MET A 272 7.96 -21.41 11.98
C MET A 272 8.87 -20.77 13.04
N PHE A 273 9.71 -21.57 13.71
CA PHE A 273 10.70 -21.07 14.67
C PHE A 273 11.70 -20.12 13.99
N ALA A 274 12.20 -20.48 12.80
CA ALA A 274 13.10 -19.62 12.02
C ALA A 274 12.49 -18.24 11.74
N LEU A 275 11.26 -18.20 11.25
CA LEU A 275 10.54 -16.95 10.95
C LEU A 275 10.33 -16.12 12.22
N SER A 276 10.01 -16.77 13.34
CA SER A 276 9.77 -16.09 14.61
C SER A 276 11.01 -15.38 15.14
N PHE A 277 12.17 -16.06 15.24
CA PHE A 277 13.34 -15.39 15.83
C PHE A 277 13.98 -14.37 14.87
N LEU A 278 13.86 -14.56 13.54
CA LEU A 278 14.34 -13.58 12.55
C LEU A 278 13.54 -12.27 12.63
N SER A 279 12.23 -12.33 12.83
CA SER A 279 11.37 -11.15 12.98
C SER A 279 11.49 -10.47 14.35
N LYS A 280 12.01 -11.17 15.37
CA LYS A 280 12.07 -10.71 16.77
C LYS A 280 13.49 -10.53 17.31
N GLU A 281 14.46 -10.25 16.45
CA GLU A 281 15.87 -10.01 16.83
C GLU A 281 16.48 -11.10 17.72
N GLY A 282 16.15 -12.35 17.43
CA GLY A 282 16.62 -13.53 18.14
C GLY A 282 15.78 -13.92 19.37
N ARG A 283 14.72 -13.19 19.74
CA ARG A 283 13.87 -13.53 20.89
C ARG A 283 12.91 -14.67 20.56
N PHE A 284 12.77 -15.61 21.49
CA PHE A 284 11.84 -16.74 21.39
C PHE A 284 11.42 -17.21 22.78
N ASN A 285 10.34 -17.98 22.86
CA ASN A 285 9.88 -18.55 24.11
C ASN A 285 10.25 -20.03 24.21
N VAL A 286 10.50 -20.48 25.44
CA VAL A 286 10.62 -21.89 25.81
C VAL A 286 9.60 -22.23 26.87
N VAL A 287 9.20 -23.49 26.91
CA VAL A 287 8.24 -24.03 27.87
C VAL A 287 8.87 -25.18 28.63
N ASN A 288 8.61 -25.27 29.93
CA ASN A 288 9.00 -26.41 30.74
C ASN A 288 7.94 -27.52 30.62
N ILE A 289 8.30 -28.62 29.96
CA ILE A 289 7.46 -29.80 29.80
C ILE A 289 8.17 -30.95 30.52
N ASP A 290 7.53 -31.50 31.55
CA ASP A 290 8.04 -32.61 32.37
C ASP A 290 9.44 -32.38 32.97
N GLY A 291 9.79 -31.12 33.28
CA GLY A 291 11.10 -30.74 33.83
C GLY A 291 12.15 -30.37 32.79
N GLU A 292 11.82 -30.42 31.50
CA GLU A 292 12.71 -30.07 30.40
C GLU A 292 12.26 -28.80 29.68
N TRP A 293 13.18 -27.84 29.52
CA TRP A 293 12.94 -26.63 28.72
C TRP A 293 12.99 -26.94 27.23
N LYS A 294 11.86 -26.79 26.55
CA LYS A 294 11.70 -27.07 25.12
C LYS A 294 11.31 -25.81 24.36
N ARG A 295 11.85 -25.67 23.14
CA ARG A 295 11.43 -24.63 22.18
C ARG A 295 10.06 -25.01 21.64
N TYR A 296 9.17 -24.03 21.51
CA TYR A 296 7.91 -24.17 20.82
C TYR A 296 7.75 -23.06 19.78
N SER A 297 6.96 -23.32 18.74
CA SER A 297 6.58 -22.34 17.73
C SER A 297 5.11 -21.97 17.81
N GLU A 298 4.27 -22.82 18.40
CA GLU A 298 2.85 -22.56 18.58
C GLU A 298 2.34 -23.11 19.92
N MET A 299 1.40 -22.40 20.54
CA MET A 299 0.74 -22.74 21.80
C MET A 299 -0.76 -22.58 21.59
N VAL A 300 -1.54 -23.59 21.97
CA VAL A 300 -3.01 -23.56 21.92
C VAL A 300 -3.59 -24.08 23.23
N ILE A 301 -4.82 -23.69 23.58
CA ILE A 301 -5.48 -24.22 24.78
C ILE A 301 -5.59 -25.74 24.64
N LYS A 302 -5.34 -26.48 25.72
CA LYS A 302 -5.33 -27.94 25.70
C LYS A 302 -6.60 -28.51 25.06
N GLY A 303 -6.42 -29.40 24.07
CA GLY A 303 -7.50 -30.02 23.31
C GLY A 303 -7.97 -29.24 22.07
N GLU A 304 -7.48 -28.02 21.85
CA GLU A 304 -7.65 -27.30 20.60
C GLU A 304 -6.65 -27.78 19.54
N LYS A 305 -6.95 -27.48 18.26
CA LYS A 305 -6.05 -27.80 17.16
C LYS A 305 -5.11 -26.62 16.91
N PRO A 306 -3.84 -26.88 16.49
CA PRO A 306 -2.98 -25.80 16.02
C PRO A 306 -3.65 -25.09 14.84
N MET A 307 -3.58 -23.76 14.87
CA MET A 307 -4.03 -22.87 13.81
C MET A 307 -3.10 -22.97 12.60
N SER A 308 -1.79 -23.10 12.82
CA SER A 308 -0.81 -23.17 11.72
C SER A 308 -0.77 -24.57 11.10
N LYS A 309 -0.66 -24.61 9.77
CA LYS A 309 -0.57 -25.85 8.98
C LYS A 309 0.81 -25.98 8.34
N TRP A 310 1.83 -26.22 9.17
CA TRP A 310 3.18 -26.54 8.70
C TRP A 310 3.38 -28.05 8.63
N ASP A 311 4.05 -28.51 7.57
CA ASP A 311 4.36 -29.92 7.31
C ASP A 311 5.34 -30.53 8.33
N ASP A 312 6.18 -29.70 8.95
CA ASP A 312 7.15 -30.10 9.98
C ASP A 312 6.67 -29.84 11.42
N MET A 313 5.39 -29.50 11.60
CA MET A 313 4.82 -29.24 12.93
C MET A 313 4.68 -30.53 13.73
N ILE A 314 5.30 -30.58 14.92
CA ILE A 314 5.22 -31.70 15.85
C ILE A 314 4.68 -31.25 17.20
N TYR A 315 3.85 -32.09 17.80
CA TYR A 315 3.42 -31.91 19.19
C TYR A 315 4.58 -32.24 20.14
N ILE A 316 4.90 -31.35 21.07
CA ILE A 316 6.05 -31.48 21.98
C ILE A 316 5.65 -31.71 23.45
N GLY A 317 4.38 -31.49 23.80
CA GLY A 317 3.81 -31.79 25.12
C GLY A 317 2.80 -30.75 25.59
N THR A 318 2.23 -31.00 26.78
CA THR A 318 1.31 -30.11 27.48
C THR A 318 2.03 -29.52 28.70
N ALA A 319 1.84 -28.24 28.96
CA ALA A 319 2.30 -27.58 30.19
C ALA A 319 1.37 -26.43 30.58
N LEU A 320 1.57 -25.86 31.78
CA LEU A 320 0.87 -24.66 32.22
C LEU A 320 1.44 -23.43 31.51
N GLN A 321 0.61 -22.42 31.26
CA GLN A 321 1.06 -21.15 30.67
C GLN A 321 2.14 -20.46 31.53
N GLY A 322 2.07 -20.59 32.86
CA GLY A 322 3.07 -20.07 33.78
C GLY A 322 4.46 -20.74 33.68
N GLU A 323 4.58 -21.84 32.95
CA GLU A 323 5.83 -22.58 32.73
C GLU A 323 6.59 -22.10 31.48
N ILE A 324 6.28 -20.89 31.00
CA ILE A 324 6.92 -20.27 29.82
C ILE A 324 7.90 -19.19 30.27
N LYS A 325 9.06 -19.11 29.60
CA LYS A 325 9.97 -17.97 29.71
C LYS A 325 10.51 -17.56 28.35
N GLU A 326 10.92 -16.30 28.25
CA GLU A 326 11.61 -15.78 27.07
C GLU A 326 13.12 -16.10 27.14
N GLU A 327 13.70 -16.47 26.01
CA GLU A 327 15.13 -16.58 25.77
C GLU A 327 15.53 -15.83 24.50
N ARG A 328 16.83 -15.63 24.28
CA ARG A 328 17.35 -14.92 23.11
C ARG A 328 18.55 -15.64 22.52
N LEU A 329 18.49 -15.90 21.22
CA LEU A 329 19.63 -16.41 20.45
C LEU A 329 20.65 -15.30 20.20
N THR A 330 21.92 -15.65 20.31
CA THR A 330 23.04 -14.85 19.82
C THR A 330 23.12 -14.91 18.29
N THR A 331 23.84 -13.96 17.68
CA THR A 331 24.10 -13.98 16.23
C THR A 331 24.76 -15.27 15.77
N ALA A 332 25.67 -15.84 16.57
CA ALA A 332 26.32 -17.11 16.27
C ALA A 332 25.33 -18.27 16.23
N GLU A 333 24.46 -18.37 17.24
CA GLU A 333 23.44 -19.44 17.30
C GLU A 333 22.40 -19.31 16.17
N MET A 334 22.04 -18.08 15.78
CA MET A 334 21.18 -17.85 14.62
C MET A 334 21.85 -18.30 13.31
N MET A 335 23.15 -18.04 13.14
CA MET A 335 23.92 -18.49 11.98
C MET A 335 24.04 -20.03 11.94
N GLU A 336 24.31 -20.66 13.09
CA GLU A 336 24.34 -22.13 13.21
C GLU A 336 22.98 -22.75 12.86
N PHE A 337 21.89 -22.14 13.33
CA PHE A 337 20.54 -22.60 13.00
C PHE A 337 20.25 -22.47 11.48
N ALA A 338 20.69 -21.39 10.83
CA ALA A 338 20.56 -21.21 9.39
C ALA A 338 21.33 -22.28 8.59
N VAL A 339 22.53 -22.66 9.05
CA VAL A 339 23.30 -23.77 8.47
C VAL A 339 22.57 -25.09 8.63
N TYR A 340 22.08 -25.40 9.84
CA TYR A 340 21.28 -26.60 10.11
C TYR A 340 20.08 -26.71 9.17
N MET A 341 19.33 -25.62 8.99
CA MET A 341 18.16 -25.60 8.10
C MET A 341 18.53 -25.85 6.64
N ARG A 342 19.66 -25.29 6.18
CA ARG A 342 20.18 -25.52 4.82
C ARG A 342 20.56 -26.98 4.61
N GLU A 343 21.23 -27.60 5.57
CA GLU A 343 21.67 -29.00 5.49
C GLU A 343 20.50 -29.98 5.58
N LYS A 344 19.52 -29.70 6.45
CA LYS A 344 18.29 -30.50 6.56
C LYS A 344 17.49 -30.51 5.25
N LYS A 345 17.43 -29.38 4.53
CA LYS A 345 16.79 -29.32 3.21
C LYS A 345 17.54 -30.13 2.15
N ALA A 346 18.87 -30.16 2.22
CA ALA A 346 19.68 -30.95 1.29
C ALA A 346 19.50 -32.47 1.46
N SER A 347 19.28 -32.94 2.68
CA SER A 347 19.05 -34.37 2.96
C SER A 347 17.64 -34.85 2.60
N THR A 348 16.63 -33.96 2.63
CA THR A 348 15.26 -34.30 2.19
C THR A 348 15.09 -34.37 0.67
N LEU A 349 15.97 -33.71 -0.10
CA LEU A 349 16.00 -33.76 -1.57
C LEU A 349 16.75 -34.97 -2.15
N LEU A 350 17.41 -35.76 -1.30
CA LEU A 350 18.19 -36.95 -1.67
C LEU A 350 17.42 -38.28 -1.48
N HIS A 351 16.15 -38.22 -1.11
CA HIS A 351 15.19 -39.32 -1.06
C HIS A 351 14.05 -39.06 -2.04
#